data_AF-A0A0D2GTM2-F1
#
_entry.id   AF-A0A0D2GTM2-F1
#
_cell.length_a   1.000
_cell.length_b   1.000
_cell.length_c   1.000
_cell.angle_alpha   90.00
_cell.angle_beta   90.00
_cell.angle_gamma   90.00
#
_symmetry.space_group_name_H-M   'P 1'
#
loop_
_entity.id
_entity.type
_entity.pdbx_description
1 polymer ?
#
loop_
_entity_poly.entity_id
_entity_poly.type
_entity_poly.pdbx_seq_one_letter_code
_entity_poly.pdbx_strand_id
1 'polypeptide(L)'
;MASSTRYQPAPQRDSFEEQNYTQAPPNYQATGPSADHGIFGAPRTEDDNVPDDFKFGGVVIEATLDIRMSFIRKVYTILTVQLLLTAALSTLSFFSKGYRNWIQSNSWMMWVSLFGAIGFMLLTFWKRKSYPTNMVFLAGFTALEAYSISVVTSFFESRIVIEALVITLAIFVFLTLFACQSKYDFTSWMPYLFGGLWILIIFGFMAAFFPHGSTVELVYGAIASLIFSGYILVDTQLVMRHYHVEEEIAASISLYLDVLNLFLSILRILNATQNNN
;
A
#
# COMPACT_ATOMS: atom_id res chain seq x y z
N MET A 1 47.26 -9.02 15.12
CA MET A 1 46.54 -8.66 13.88
C MET A 1 45.39 -9.64 13.71
N ALA A 2 44.16 -9.12 13.58
CA ALA A 2 42.92 -9.88 13.67
C ALA A 2 42.78 -10.94 12.56
N SER A 3 42.38 -12.15 12.94
CA SER A 3 42.06 -13.24 12.03
C SER A 3 40.73 -12.95 11.32
N SER A 4 40.82 -12.54 10.07
CA SER A 4 39.70 -12.40 9.14
C SER A 4 38.99 -13.74 8.95
N THR A 5 37.68 -13.73 9.19
CA THR A 5 36.73 -14.82 8.92
C THR A 5 36.87 -15.33 7.49
N ARG A 6 37.45 -16.52 7.35
CA ARG A 6 37.65 -17.23 6.09
C ARG A 6 36.28 -17.71 5.60
N TYR A 7 35.83 -17.17 4.47
CA TYR A 7 34.69 -17.65 3.69
C TYR A 7 34.80 -19.18 3.51
N GLN A 8 33.79 -19.93 3.95
CA GLN A 8 33.71 -21.38 3.77
C GLN A 8 32.86 -21.64 2.52
N PRO A 9 33.41 -22.26 1.46
CA PRO A 9 32.63 -22.60 0.27
C PRO A 9 31.47 -23.52 0.65
N ALA A 10 30.32 -23.35 -0.02
CA ALA A 10 29.20 -24.28 0.11
C ALA A 10 29.65 -25.71 -0.23
N PRO A 11 29.14 -26.75 0.46
CA PRO A 11 29.51 -28.13 0.16
C PRO A 11 29.20 -28.44 -1.31
N GLN A 12 30.24 -28.65 -2.12
CA GLN A 12 30.07 -29.26 -3.43
C GLN A 12 29.67 -30.72 -3.17
N ARG A 13 28.52 -31.12 -3.70
CA ARG A 13 28.06 -32.50 -3.67
C ARG A 13 28.98 -33.32 -4.59
N ASP A 14 30.12 -33.73 -4.04
CA ASP A 14 31.00 -34.73 -4.62
C ASP A 14 30.41 -36.12 -4.36
N SER A 15 29.33 -36.45 -5.08
CA SER A 15 28.98 -37.84 -5.28
C SER A 15 28.22 -38.03 -6.59
N PHE A 16 28.94 -38.54 -7.59
CA PHE A 16 28.39 -39.60 -8.45
C PHE A 16 28.20 -40.86 -7.60
N GLU A 17 27.42 -40.75 -6.51
CA GLU A 17 26.78 -41.93 -5.95
C GLU A 17 25.80 -42.36 -7.03
N GLU A 18 26.25 -43.30 -7.86
CA GLU A 18 25.38 -44.23 -8.56
C GLU A 18 24.45 -44.81 -7.50
N GLN A 19 23.30 -44.17 -7.31
CA GLN A 19 22.16 -44.82 -6.71
C GLN A 19 21.94 -46.05 -7.58
N ASN A 20 22.28 -47.23 -7.05
CA ASN A 20 21.90 -48.51 -7.63
C ASN A 20 20.37 -48.53 -7.69
N TYR A 21 19.82 -47.99 -8.77
CA TYR A 21 18.41 -48.04 -9.08
C TYR A 21 18.10 -49.51 -9.39
N THR A 22 17.58 -50.23 -8.40
CA THR A 22 17.14 -51.63 -8.54
C THR A 22 15.90 -51.77 -9.45
N GLN A 23 15.35 -50.65 -9.92
CA GLN A 23 14.25 -50.58 -10.85
C GLN A 23 14.39 -49.33 -11.72
N ALA A 24 14.15 -49.46 -13.02
CA ALA A 24 14.06 -48.31 -13.91
C ALA A 24 12.98 -47.33 -13.40
N PRO A 25 13.19 -46.01 -13.51
CA PRO A 25 12.13 -45.05 -13.21
C PRO A 25 10.86 -45.42 -13.99
N PRO A 26 9.66 -45.22 -13.41
CA PRO A 26 8.42 -45.52 -14.11
C PRO A 26 8.45 -44.84 -15.48
N ASN A 27 8.12 -45.61 -16.53
CA ASN A 27 8.11 -45.11 -17.89
C ASN A 27 7.24 -43.85 -17.90
N TYR A 28 7.77 -42.73 -18.40
CA TYR A 28 6.96 -41.54 -18.63
C TYR A 28 5.76 -42.01 -19.44
N GLN A 29 4.57 -41.95 -18.84
CA GLN A 29 3.35 -42.07 -19.61
C GLN A 29 3.38 -40.87 -20.53
N ALA A 30 3.83 -41.11 -21.77
CA ALA A 30 3.61 -40.22 -22.88
C ALA A 30 2.10 -39.96 -22.86
N THR A 31 1.73 -38.75 -22.46
CA THR A 31 0.43 -38.19 -22.77
C THR A 31 0.16 -38.52 -24.23
N GLY A 32 -0.96 -39.22 -24.49
CA GLY A 32 -1.34 -39.72 -25.80
C GLY A 32 -1.24 -38.64 -26.88
N PRO A 33 -1.24 -39.03 -28.17
CA PRO A 33 -0.70 -38.23 -29.26
C PRO A 33 -1.40 -36.88 -29.35
N SER A 34 -0.76 -35.86 -28.78
CA SER A 34 -0.98 -34.47 -29.15
C SER A 34 -0.44 -34.33 -30.56
N ALA A 35 -1.37 -34.32 -31.51
CA ALA A 35 -1.10 -34.16 -32.91
C ALA A 35 -0.29 -32.87 -33.16
N ASP A 36 0.80 -33.03 -33.89
CA ASP A 36 1.44 -32.01 -34.72
C ASP A 36 2.09 -30.80 -34.02
N HIS A 37 3.29 -30.99 -33.46
CA HIS A 37 4.19 -29.88 -33.13
C HIS A 37 5.58 -30.10 -33.74
N GLY A 38 5.88 -29.30 -34.77
CA GLY A 38 7.19 -29.17 -35.38
C GLY A 38 8.25 -28.61 -34.41
N ILE A 39 9.47 -28.47 -34.92
CA ILE A 39 10.71 -28.14 -34.18
C ILE A 39 10.59 -26.89 -33.27
N PHE A 40 9.65 -25.99 -33.55
CA PHE A 40 9.16 -25.01 -32.59
C PHE A 40 7.75 -25.41 -32.17
N GLY A 41 7.60 -25.93 -30.94
CA GLY A 41 6.27 -26.24 -30.39
C GLY A 41 5.33 -25.03 -30.48
N ALA A 42 4.02 -25.28 -30.56
CA ALA A 42 3.06 -24.18 -30.66
C ALA A 42 3.24 -23.17 -29.52
N PRO A 43 2.89 -21.89 -29.75
CA PRO A 43 2.82 -20.90 -28.70
C PRO A 43 1.95 -21.44 -27.57
N ARG A 44 2.51 -21.52 -26.36
CA ARG A 44 1.78 -22.00 -25.19
C ARG A 44 0.51 -21.18 -25.03
N THR A 45 -0.62 -21.86 -24.93
CA THR A 45 -1.93 -21.24 -24.72
C THR A 45 -2.24 -21.17 -23.23
N GLU A 46 -3.10 -20.25 -22.82
CA GLU A 46 -3.45 -19.98 -21.42
C GLU A 46 -3.94 -21.22 -20.64
N ASP A 47 -4.46 -22.22 -21.36
CA ASP A 47 -4.95 -23.50 -20.82
C ASP A 47 -3.88 -24.61 -20.68
N ASP A 48 -2.60 -24.33 -20.97
CA ASP A 48 -1.55 -25.32 -20.70
C ASP A 48 -1.42 -25.56 -19.19
N ASN A 49 -1.49 -26.83 -18.78
CA ASN A 49 -1.35 -27.30 -17.41
C ASN A 49 0.10 -27.12 -16.90
N VAL A 50 0.54 -25.88 -16.74
CA VAL A 50 1.78 -25.53 -16.05
C VAL A 50 1.61 -25.82 -14.56
N PRO A 51 2.59 -26.49 -13.90
CA PRO A 51 2.60 -26.60 -12.44
C PRO A 51 2.44 -25.22 -11.79
N ASP A 52 1.59 -25.12 -10.77
CA ASP A 52 1.21 -23.85 -10.13
C ASP A 52 2.42 -23.01 -9.69
N ASP A 53 3.53 -23.65 -9.35
CA ASP A 53 4.81 -23.03 -8.98
C ASP A 53 5.38 -22.08 -10.07
N PHE A 54 5.01 -22.28 -11.34
CA PHE A 54 5.35 -21.35 -12.44
C PHE A 54 4.27 -20.28 -12.69
N LYS A 55 3.05 -20.47 -12.17
CA LYS A 55 2.01 -19.43 -12.10
C LYS A 55 2.26 -18.48 -10.92
N PHE A 56 2.88 -18.98 -9.85
CA PHE A 56 3.18 -18.26 -8.62
C PHE A 56 4.70 -18.15 -8.43
N GLY A 57 5.34 -17.24 -9.17
CA GLY A 57 6.80 -17.09 -9.10
C GLY A 57 7.37 -15.79 -9.68
N GLY A 58 6.55 -14.76 -9.87
CA GLY A 58 6.95 -13.49 -10.50
C GLY A 58 6.23 -12.27 -9.92
N VAL A 59 6.70 -11.09 -10.32
CA VAL A 59 6.00 -9.81 -10.08
C VAL A 59 4.63 -9.82 -10.76
N VAL A 60 3.69 -8.97 -10.32
CA VAL A 60 2.30 -8.94 -10.86
C VAL A 60 2.29 -8.85 -12.39
N ILE A 61 3.21 -8.11 -13.01
CA ILE A 61 3.29 -8.00 -14.48
C ILE A 61 3.71 -9.29 -15.21
N GLU A 62 4.15 -10.33 -14.52
CA GLU A 62 4.53 -11.63 -15.11
C GLU A 62 3.43 -12.69 -14.91
N ALA A 63 2.51 -12.49 -13.97
CA ALA A 63 1.41 -13.43 -13.69
C ALA A 63 0.38 -13.48 -14.84
N THR A 64 -0.48 -14.52 -14.88
CA THR A 64 -1.60 -14.57 -15.83
C THR A 64 -2.62 -13.45 -15.56
N LEU A 65 -3.41 -13.06 -16.56
CA LEU A 65 -4.35 -11.93 -16.45
C LEU A 65 -5.32 -12.12 -15.28
N ASP A 66 -5.83 -13.33 -15.09
CA ASP A 66 -6.74 -13.68 -13.99
C ASP A 66 -6.11 -13.46 -12.62
N ILE A 67 -4.84 -13.81 -12.45
CA ILE A 67 -4.11 -13.62 -11.19
C ILE A 67 -3.90 -12.12 -10.93
N ARG A 68 -3.53 -11.34 -11.96
CA ARG A 68 -3.35 -9.88 -11.84
C ARG A 68 -4.64 -9.19 -11.41
N MET A 69 -5.74 -9.50 -12.08
CA MET A 69 -7.05 -8.91 -11.79
C MET A 69 -7.54 -9.30 -10.41
N SER A 70 -7.23 -10.52 -9.95
CA SER A 70 -7.53 -10.98 -8.60
C SER A 70 -6.71 -10.23 -7.55
N PHE A 71 -5.41 -10.03 -7.79
CA PHE A 71 -4.54 -9.23 -6.93
C PHE A 71 -5.02 -7.78 -6.80
N ILE A 72 -5.21 -7.10 -7.94
CA ILE A 72 -5.68 -5.70 -7.98
C ILE A 72 -7.02 -5.58 -7.25
N ARG A 73 -7.97 -6.48 -7.52
CA ARG A 73 -9.27 -6.49 -6.83
C ARG A 73 -9.11 -6.63 -5.32
N LYS A 74 -8.20 -7.48 -4.85
CA LYS A 74 -7.94 -7.69 -3.43
C LYS A 74 -7.37 -6.42 -2.77
N VAL A 75 -6.38 -5.79 -3.39
CA VAL A 75 -5.78 -4.52 -2.92
C VAL A 75 -6.84 -3.43 -2.79
N TYR A 76 -7.61 -3.16 -3.84
CA TYR A 76 -8.62 -2.11 -3.83
C TYR A 76 -9.82 -2.45 -2.93
N THR A 77 -10.14 -3.73 -2.73
CA THR A 77 -11.16 -4.15 -1.75
C THR A 77 -10.72 -3.83 -0.33
N ILE A 78 -9.49 -4.18 0.03
CA ILE A 78 -8.91 -3.86 1.34
C ILE A 78 -8.91 -2.33 1.54
N LEU A 79 -8.37 -1.58 0.57
CA LEU A 79 -8.35 -0.12 0.61
C LEU A 79 -9.74 0.48 0.82
N THR A 80 -10.74 0.00 0.07
CA THR A 80 -12.12 0.50 0.20
C THR A 80 -12.68 0.27 1.60
N VAL A 81 -12.45 -0.90 2.19
CA VAL A 81 -12.86 -1.20 3.57
C VAL A 81 -12.15 -0.27 4.56
N GLN A 82 -10.85 -0.01 4.38
CA GLN A 82 -10.09 0.90 5.24
C GLN A 82 -10.63 2.34 5.19
N LEU A 83 -10.91 2.84 3.99
CA LEU A 83 -11.47 4.17 3.79
C LEU A 83 -12.89 4.30 4.34
N LEU A 84 -13.74 3.29 4.15
CA LEU A 84 -15.10 3.27 4.71
C LEU A 84 -15.08 3.26 6.24
N LEU A 85 -14.21 2.45 6.85
CA LEU A 85 -14.05 2.43 8.31
C LEU A 85 -13.59 3.80 8.83
N THR A 86 -12.64 4.42 8.13
CA THR A 86 -12.14 5.76 8.48
C THR A 86 -13.23 6.82 8.38
N ALA A 87 -14.00 6.80 7.30
CA ALA A 87 -15.13 7.70 7.10
C ALA A 87 -16.23 7.49 8.16
N ALA A 88 -16.56 6.25 8.48
CA ALA A 88 -17.57 5.92 9.48
C ALA A 88 -17.16 6.41 10.87
N LEU A 89 -15.92 6.18 11.29
CA LEU A 89 -15.43 6.61 12.59
C LEU A 89 -15.31 8.14 12.68
N SER A 90 -14.85 8.78 11.61
CA SER A 90 -14.81 10.26 11.53
C SER A 90 -16.23 10.86 11.58
N THR A 91 -17.19 10.24 10.91
CA THR A 91 -18.60 10.65 10.93
C THR A 91 -19.23 10.52 12.32
N LEU A 92 -18.86 9.50 13.09
CA LEU A 92 -19.30 9.33 14.48
C LEU A 92 -18.92 10.54 15.35
N SER A 93 -17.78 11.18 15.08
CA SER A 93 -17.35 12.41 15.78
C SER A 93 -18.28 13.61 15.57
N PHE A 94 -19.03 13.64 14.47
CA PHE A 94 -19.99 14.72 14.20
C PHE A 94 -21.38 14.44 14.77
N PHE A 95 -21.81 13.17 14.80
CA PHE A 95 -23.15 12.82 15.31
C PHE A 95 -23.21 12.70 16.84
N SER A 96 -22.15 12.19 17.47
CA SER A 96 -22.13 11.99 18.92
C SER A 96 -21.30 13.06 19.62
N LYS A 97 -21.99 14.03 20.24
CA LYS A 97 -21.35 15.05 21.10
C LYS A 97 -20.53 14.41 22.23
N GLY A 98 -21.01 13.29 22.79
CA GLY A 98 -20.30 12.56 23.84
C GLY A 98 -18.96 12.01 23.35
N TYR A 99 -18.95 11.36 22.18
CA TYR A 99 -17.72 10.85 21.58
C TYR A 99 -16.77 11.99 21.21
N ARG A 100 -17.26 13.07 20.60
CA ARG A 100 -16.46 14.27 20.29
C ARG A 100 -15.78 14.87 21.52
N ASN A 101 -16.53 15.08 22.59
CA ASN A 101 -15.98 15.64 23.83
C ASN A 101 -14.94 14.70 24.44
N TRP A 102 -15.15 13.38 24.34
CA TRP A 102 -14.21 12.40 24.87
C TRP A 102 -12.89 12.37 24.09
N ILE A 103 -12.93 12.33 22.75
CA ILE A 103 -11.70 12.32 21.94
C ILE A 103 -10.92 13.64 22.06
N GLN A 104 -11.60 14.77 22.23
CA GLN A 104 -10.95 16.08 22.40
C GLN A 104 -10.36 16.29 23.79
N SER A 105 -10.99 15.73 24.84
CA SER A 105 -10.48 15.84 26.21
C SER A 105 -9.36 14.83 26.52
N ASN A 106 -9.34 13.68 25.87
CA ASN A 106 -8.36 12.62 26.11
C ASN A 106 -7.23 12.63 25.07
N SER A 107 -6.47 13.72 25.02
CA SER A 107 -5.40 13.88 24.01
C SER A 107 -4.31 12.80 24.08
N TRP A 108 -4.13 12.12 25.22
CA TRP A 108 -3.20 11.00 25.35
C TRP A 108 -3.56 9.83 24.42
N MET A 109 -4.85 9.62 24.13
CA MET A 109 -5.34 8.54 23.29
C MET A 109 -4.91 8.73 21.82
N MET A 110 -4.74 9.98 21.38
CA MET A 110 -4.19 10.32 20.06
C MET A 110 -2.74 9.87 19.91
N TRP A 111 -1.93 9.99 20.98
CA TRP A 111 -0.55 9.50 20.95
C TRP A 111 -0.50 7.97 20.95
N VAL A 112 -1.39 7.32 21.71
CA VAL A 112 -1.53 5.86 21.69
C VAL A 112 -1.95 5.36 20.32
N SER A 113 -2.87 6.06 19.63
CA SER A 113 -3.27 5.67 18.28
C SER A 113 -2.15 5.88 17.27
N LEU A 114 -1.41 6.98 17.35
CA LEU A 114 -0.29 7.25 16.44
C LEU A 114 0.84 6.22 16.57
N PHE A 115 1.36 6.03 17.79
CA PHE A 115 2.43 5.05 18.02
C PHE A 115 1.93 3.61 17.86
N GLY A 116 0.68 3.35 18.23
CA GLY A 116 0.02 2.07 18.00
C GLY A 116 -0.10 1.75 16.52
N ALA A 117 -0.49 2.70 15.67
CA ALA A 117 -0.57 2.51 14.22
C ALA A 117 0.80 2.16 13.64
N ILE A 118 1.87 2.87 14.04
CA ILE A 118 3.25 2.52 13.63
C ILE A 118 3.62 1.10 14.10
N GLY A 119 3.30 0.74 15.35
CA GLY A 119 3.55 -0.60 15.89
C GLY A 119 2.82 -1.69 15.10
N PHE A 120 1.53 -1.51 14.84
CA PHE A 120 0.73 -2.46 14.05
C PHE A 120 1.17 -2.51 12.59
N MET A 121 1.62 -1.41 12.00
CA MET A 121 2.22 -1.39 10.66
C MET A 121 3.47 -2.28 10.64
N LEU A 122 4.40 -2.10 11.58
CA LEU A 122 5.60 -2.94 11.68
C LEU A 122 5.27 -4.42 11.92
N LEU A 123 4.29 -4.72 12.79
CA LEU A 123 3.82 -6.09 13.00
C LEU A 123 3.23 -6.71 11.73
N THR A 124 2.48 -5.91 10.97
CA THR A 124 1.89 -6.34 9.69
C THR A 124 2.99 -6.67 8.68
N PHE A 125 4.04 -5.84 8.58
CA PHE A 125 5.19 -6.14 7.72
C PHE A 125 5.99 -7.35 8.19
N TRP A 126 6.17 -7.53 9.50
CA TRP A 126 6.88 -8.69 10.03
C TRP A 126 6.13 -10.01 9.80
N LYS A 127 4.80 -9.98 9.92
CA LYS A 127 3.93 -11.15 9.75
C LYS A 127 3.22 -11.18 8.40
N ARG A 128 3.73 -10.45 7.40
CA ARG A 128 3.08 -10.28 6.08
C ARG A 128 2.66 -11.59 5.40
N LYS A 129 3.45 -12.66 5.55
CA LYS A 129 3.17 -13.99 4.96
C LYS A 129 2.27 -14.91 5.80
N SER A 130 1.91 -14.50 7.02
CA SER A 130 1.14 -15.33 7.96
C SER A 130 -0.33 -14.96 7.94
N TYR A 131 -1.12 -15.69 7.15
CA TYR A 131 -2.58 -15.54 7.13
C TYR A 131 -3.25 -16.42 8.21
N PRO A 132 -4.27 -15.94 8.96
CA PRO A 132 -4.94 -14.63 8.88
C PRO A 132 -4.34 -13.57 9.81
N THR A 133 -3.21 -13.85 10.47
CA THR A 133 -2.60 -12.93 11.47
C THR A 133 -2.29 -11.56 10.87
N ASN A 134 -1.82 -11.53 9.63
CA ASN A 134 -1.58 -10.29 8.88
C ASN A 134 -2.83 -9.42 8.74
N MET A 135 -4.02 -10.00 8.54
CA MET A 135 -5.28 -9.27 8.46
C MET A 135 -5.72 -8.70 9.80
N VAL A 136 -5.46 -9.42 10.91
CA VAL A 136 -5.75 -8.91 12.25
C VAL A 136 -4.86 -7.70 12.56
N PHE A 137 -3.57 -7.76 12.23
CA PHE A 137 -2.69 -6.62 12.43
C PHE A 137 -3.03 -5.44 11.51
N LEU A 138 -3.39 -5.71 10.26
CA LEU A 138 -3.88 -4.70 9.34
C LEU A 138 -5.15 -4.01 9.85
N ALA A 139 -6.09 -4.78 10.41
CA ALA A 139 -7.31 -4.23 11.01
C ALA A 139 -6.99 -3.35 12.23
N GLY A 140 -6.05 -3.77 13.08
CA GLY A 140 -5.57 -2.96 14.21
C GLY A 140 -4.91 -1.66 13.74
N PHE A 141 -4.05 -1.71 12.74
CA PHE A 141 -3.46 -0.53 12.10
C PHE A 141 -4.56 0.41 11.59
N THR A 142 -5.50 -0.11 10.80
CA THR A 142 -6.59 0.66 10.20
C THR A 142 -7.47 1.30 11.25
N ALA A 143 -7.80 0.60 12.34
CA ALA A 143 -8.64 1.12 13.41
C ALA A 143 -7.96 2.27 14.17
N LEU A 144 -6.66 2.15 14.45
CA LEU A 144 -5.89 3.19 15.12
C LEU A 144 -5.69 4.40 14.23
N GLU A 145 -5.42 4.20 12.94
CA GLU A 145 -5.28 5.29 11.99
C GLU A 145 -6.61 6.01 11.76
N ALA A 146 -7.70 5.26 11.58
CA ALA A 146 -9.05 5.81 11.51
C ALA A 146 -9.42 6.61 12.76
N TYR A 147 -8.99 6.17 13.95
CA TYR A 147 -9.19 6.91 15.18
C TYR A 147 -8.41 8.23 15.17
N SER A 148 -7.14 8.21 14.77
CA SER A 148 -6.33 9.43 14.61
C SER A 148 -6.99 10.43 13.66
N ILE A 149 -7.46 9.97 12.49
CA ILE A 149 -8.20 10.81 11.54
C ILE A 149 -9.49 11.35 12.17
N SER A 150 -10.26 10.52 12.88
CA SER A 150 -11.47 10.96 13.57
C SER A 150 -11.20 12.04 14.62
N VAL A 151 -10.08 11.97 15.34
CA VAL A 151 -9.66 13.01 16.30
C VAL A 151 -9.37 14.30 15.55
N VAL A 152 -8.55 14.24 14.50
CA VAL A 152 -8.17 15.42 13.69
C VAL A 152 -9.42 16.08 13.12
N THR A 153 -10.29 15.34 12.45
CA THR A 153 -11.51 15.89 11.81
C THR A 153 -12.48 16.51 12.81
N SER A 154 -12.45 16.10 14.08
CA SER A 154 -13.34 16.64 15.12
C SER A 154 -13.09 18.12 15.44
N PHE A 155 -11.90 18.63 15.11
CA PHE A 155 -11.52 20.04 15.28
C PHE A 155 -11.91 20.93 14.09
N PHE A 156 -12.36 20.33 12.99
CA PHE A 156 -12.80 21.07 11.80
C PHE A 156 -14.32 21.14 11.73
N GLU A 157 -14.82 22.10 10.96
CA GLU A 157 -16.24 22.19 10.65
C GLU A 157 -16.65 21.04 9.72
N SER A 158 -17.81 20.42 9.98
CA SER A 158 -18.29 19.25 9.25
C SER A 158 -18.43 19.51 7.75
N ARG A 159 -18.80 20.73 7.36
CA ARG A 159 -18.90 21.15 5.96
C ARG A 159 -17.56 21.03 5.24
N ILE A 160 -16.50 21.58 5.83
CA ILE A 160 -15.13 21.53 5.28
C ILE A 160 -14.67 20.09 5.11
N VAL A 161 -14.96 19.25 6.11
CA VAL A 161 -14.57 17.83 6.11
C VAL A 161 -15.25 17.06 4.98
N ILE A 162 -16.54 17.30 4.72
CA ILE A 162 -17.25 16.68 3.60
C ILE A 162 -16.71 17.18 2.26
N GLU A 163 -16.48 18.48 2.11
CA GLU A 163 -15.90 19.05 0.89
C GLU A 163 -14.50 18.45 0.60
N ALA A 164 -13.65 18.33 1.62
CA ALA A 164 -12.33 17.71 1.50
C ALA A 164 -12.40 16.24 1.09
N LEU A 165 -13.33 15.48 1.68
CA LEU A 165 -13.54 14.07 1.35
C LEU A 165 -13.95 13.88 -0.11
N VAL A 166 -14.91 14.68 -0.60
CA VAL A 166 -15.40 14.60 -1.98
C VAL A 166 -14.28 14.93 -2.97
N ILE A 167 -13.52 15.99 -2.72
CA ILE A 167 -12.39 16.39 -3.57
C ILE A 167 -11.32 15.30 -3.58
N THR A 168 -10.99 14.73 -2.42
CA THR A 168 -9.96 13.68 -2.31
C THR A 168 -10.36 12.43 -3.07
N LEU A 169 -11.62 11.97 -2.95
CA LEU A 169 -12.13 10.82 -3.70
C LEU A 169 -12.12 11.09 -5.20
N ALA A 170 -12.51 12.28 -5.64
CA ALA A 170 -12.47 12.66 -7.05
C ALA A 170 -11.04 12.64 -7.61
N ILE A 171 -10.07 13.22 -6.89
CA ILE A 171 -8.66 13.22 -7.28
C ILE A 171 -8.11 11.78 -7.30
N PHE A 172 -8.37 11.00 -6.26
CA PHE A 172 -7.90 9.61 -6.16
C PHE A 172 -8.41 8.76 -7.32
N VAL A 173 -9.72 8.81 -7.61
CA VAL A 173 -10.30 8.05 -8.73
C VAL A 173 -9.72 8.50 -10.07
N PHE A 174 -9.62 9.82 -10.29
CA PHE A 174 -9.08 10.36 -11.53
C PHE A 174 -7.62 9.94 -11.75
N LEU A 175 -6.76 10.13 -10.74
CA LEU A 175 -5.34 9.77 -10.82
C LEU A 175 -5.13 8.27 -10.94
N THR A 176 -5.90 7.46 -10.21
CA THR A 176 -5.86 6.00 -10.33
C THR A 176 -6.20 5.56 -11.76
N LEU A 177 -7.31 6.05 -12.32
CA LEU A 177 -7.70 5.72 -13.69
C LEU A 177 -6.67 6.18 -14.72
N PHE A 178 -6.09 7.37 -14.51
CA PHE A 178 -5.04 7.91 -15.37
C PHE A 178 -3.76 7.07 -15.29
N ALA A 179 -3.31 6.70 -14.11
CA ALA A 179 -2.15 5.82 -13.90
C ALA A 179 -2.34 4.45 -14.54
N CYS A 180 -3.56 3.88 -14.46
CA CYS A 180 -3.91 2.62 -15.10
C CYS A 180 -3.85 2.66 -16.63
N GLN A 181 -4.20 3.78 -17.24
CA GLN A 181 -4.25 3.94 -18.70
C GLN A 181 -2.95 4.50 -19.28
N SER A 182 -2.11 5.13 -18.45
CA SER A 182 -0.89 5.79 -18.89
C SER A 182 0.19 4.79 -19.29
N LYS A 183 0.81 5.07 -20.44
CA LYS A 183 2.02 4.36 -20.90
C LYS A 183 3.29 4.90 -20.25
N TYR A 184 3.25 6.12 -19.71
CA TYR A 184 4.39 6.71 -19.01
C TYR A 184 4.62 5.98 -17.69
N ASP A 185 5.88 5.67 -17.38
CA ASP A 185 6.26 5.01 -16.13
C ASP A 185 6.55 6.04 -15.04
N PHE A 186 5.55 6.30 -14.20
CA PHE A 186 5.65 7.17 -13.04
C PHE A 186 6.55 6.57 -11.96
N THR A 187 6.86 5.26 -11.96
CA THR A 187 7.69 4.62 -10.93
C THR A 187 9.06 5.29 -10.78
N SER A 188 9.56 5.89 -11.86
CA SER A 188 10.80 6.70 -11.87
C SER A 188 10.75 7.95 -10.98
N TRP A 189 9.55 8.38 -10.55
CA TRP A 189 9.37 9.55 -9.68
C TRP A 189 9.61 9.26 -8.20
N MET A 190 9.69 7.99 -7.80
CA MET A 190 9.87 7.55 -6.42
C MET A 190 10.98 8.29 -5.64
N PRO A 191 12.22 8.47 -6.15
CA PRO A 191 13.25 9.19 -5.38
C PRO A 191 12.93 10.68 -5.17
N TYR A 192 12.26 11.33 -6.12
CA TYR A 192 11.87 12.74 -5.99
C TYR A 192 10.73 12.89 -4.98
N LEU A 193 9.73 12.00 -5.03
CA LEU A 193 8.63 11.97 -4.07
C LEU A 193 9.14 11.66 -2.66
N PHE A 194 10.08 10.72 -2.53
CA PHE A 194 10.71 10.40 -1.25
C PHE A 194 11.45 11.60 -0.65
N GLY A 195 12.22 12.33 -1.47
CA GLY A 195 12.85 13.58 -1.04
C GLY A 195 11.81 14.64 -0.63
N GLY A 196 10.74 14.81 -1.41
CA GLY A 196 9.64 15.72 -1.09
C GLY A 196 8.93 15.39 0.22
N LEU A 197 8.70 14.10 0.49
CA LEU A 197 8.11 13.63 1.74
C LEU A 197 8.97 14.00 2.95
N TRP A 198 10.29 13.81 2.88
CA TRP A 198 11.19 14.22 3.97
C TRP A 198 11.18 15.72 4.21
N ILE A 199 11.12 16.53 3.15
CA ILE A 199 10.99 17.99 3.26
C ILE A 199 9.67 18.35 3.98
N LEU A 200 8.55 17.72 3.61
CA LEU A 200 7.27 17.93 4.29
C LEU A 200 7.34 17.54 5.76
N ILE A 201 7.95 16.39 6.10
CA ILE A 201 8.08 15.93 7.48
C ILE A 201 8.91 16.90 8.32
N ILE A 202 10.08 17.32 7.83
CA ILE A 202 10.97 18.25 8.55
C ILE A 202 10.28 19.61 8.72
N PHE A 203 9.65 20.12 7.66
CA PHE A 203 8.92 21.38 7.73
C PHE A 203 7.71 21.30 8.66
N GLY A 204 6.92 20.22 8.59
CA GLY A 204 5.77 19.98 9.47
C GLY A 204 6.18 19.86 10.94
N PHE A 205 7.32 19.22 11.21
CA PHE A 205 7.89 19.16 12.55
C PHE A 205 8.32 20.54 13.04
N MET A 206 8.99 21.35 12.20
CA MET A 206 9.34 22.73 12.54
C MET A 206 8.07 23.56 12.81
N ALA A 207 7.07 23.49 11.93
CA ALA A 207 5.81 24.20 12.06
C ALA A 207 5.06 23.88 13.36
N ALA A 208 5.23 22.68 13.93
CA ALA A 208 4.64 22.33 15.21
C ALA A 208 5.18 23.14 16.40
N PHE A 209 6.39 23.71 16.32
CA PHE A 209 7.00 24.52 17.40
C PHE A 209 6.93 26.02 17.15
N PHE A 210 6.71 26.45 15.91
CA PHE A 210 6.70 27.87 15.53
C PHE A 210 5.31 28.31 15.08
N PRO A 211 4.75 29.40 15.62
CA PRO A 211 3.47 29.91 15.16
C PRO A 211 3.60 30.40 13.72
N HIS A 212 2.64 29.99 12.88
CA HIS A 212 2.60 30.36 11.47
C HIS A 212 1.20 30.84 11.06
N GLY A 213 1.16 31.72 10.05
CA GLY A 213 -0.09 32.26 9.54
C GLY A 213 -0.85 31.29 8.61
N SER A 214 -2.10 31.62 8.32
CA SER A 214 -2.96 30.84 7.43
C SER A 214 -2.37 30.65 6.02
N THR A 215 -1.62 31.64 5.51
CA THR A 215 -0.95 31.51 4.20
C THR A 215 0.08 30.37 4.18
N VAL A 216 0.80 30.13 5.27
CA VAL A 216 1.78 29.04 5.37
C VAL A 216 1.06 27.68 5.36
N GLU A 217 -0.05 27.57 6.07
CA GLU A 217 -0.90 26.37 6.07
C GLU A 217 -1.45 26.06 4.68
N LEU A 218 -1.90 27.08 3.94
CA LEU A 218 -2.37 26.94 2.57
C LEU A 218 -1.26 26.43 1.64
N VAL A 219 -0.07 27.05 1.69
CA VAL A 219 1.07 26.65 0.86
C VAL A 219 1.54 25.23 1.22
N TYR A 220 1.65 24.91 2.51
CA TYR A 220 2.03 23.58 2.96
C TYR A 220 1.01 22.53 2.49
N GLY A 221 -0.28 22.82 2.66
CA GLY A 221 -1.35 21.96 2.17
C GLY A 221 -1.29 21.73 0.66
N ALA A 222 -1.04 22.78 -0.13
CA ALA A 222 -0.95 22.68 -1.59
C ALA A 222 0.27 21.86 -2.07
N ILE A 223 1.43 22.03 -1.43
CA ILE A 223 2.61 21.23 -1.75
C ILE A 223 2.40 19.77 -1.34
N ALA A 224 1.84 19.53 -0.15
CA ALA A 224 1.53 18.19 0.32
C ALA A 224 0.53 17.48 -0.60
N SER A 225 -0.54 18.15 -1.03
CA SER A 225 -1.54 17.54 -1.91
C SER A 225 -0.95 17.16 -3.27
N LEU A 226 -0.04 17.96 -3.83
CA LEU A 226 0.69 17.61 -5.05
C LEU A 226 1.61 16.40 -4.86
N ILE A 227 2.35 16.33 -3.74
CA ILE A 227 3.25 15.21 -3.46
C ILE A 227 2.47 13.91 -3.29
N PHE A 228 1.40 13.91 -2.48
CA PHE A 228 0.58 12.72 -2.29
C PHE A 228 -0.25 12.33 -3.53
N SER A 229 -0.63 13.31 -4.37
CA SER A 229 -1.15 13.02 -5.70
C SER A 229 -0.12 12.32 -6.59
N GLY A 230 1.15 12.73 -6.51
CA GLY A 230 2.26 12.05 -7.16
C GLY A 230 2.45 10.62 -6.67
N TYR A 231 2.37 10.40 -5.35
CA TYR A 231 2.43 9.06 -4.77
C TYR A 231 1.29 8.17 -5.25
N ILE A 232 0.04 8.65 -5.31
CA ILE A 232 -1.09 7.87 -5.86
C ILE A 232 -0.80 7.38 -7.28
N LEU A 233 -0.19 8.21 -8.14
CA LEU A 233 0.19 7.80 -9.50
C LEU A 233 1.25 6.68 -9.49
N VAL A 234 2.29 6.83 -8.66
CA VAL A 234 3.37 5.86 -8.53
C VAL A 234 2.86 4.55 -7.93
N ASP A 235 2.17 4.63 -6.81
CA ASP A 235 1.69 3.47 -6.06
C ASP A 235 0.65 2.68 -6.85
N THR A 236 -0.22 3.36 -7.61
CA THR A 236 -1.13 2.68 -8.54
C THR A 236 -0.34 1.88 -9.59
N GLN A 237 0.75 2.43 -10.15
CA GLN A 237 1.57 1.69 -11.12
C GLN A 237 2.40 0.59 -10.49
N LEU A 238 2.87 0.76 -9.25
CA LEU A 238 3.50 -0.31 -8.48
C LEU A 238 2.54 -1.47 -8.27
N VAL A 239 1.29 -1.20 -7.86
CA VAL A 239 0.21 -2.20 -7.68
C VAL A 239 -0.03 -2.97 -8.97
N MET A 240 -0.03 -2.29 -10.11
CA MET A 240 -0.29 -2.94 -11.40
C MET A 240 0.87 -3.75 -11.96
N ARG A 241 2.12 -3.42 -11.60
CA ARG A 241 3.29 -3.92 -12.33
C ARG A 241 4.35 -4.58 -11.45
N HIS A 242 4.66 -4.01 -10.30
CA HIS A 242 5.91 -4.28 -9.58
C HIS A 242 5.75 -5.09 -8.30
N TYR A 243 4.60 -5.03 -7.62
CA TYR A 243 4.38 -5.85 -6.42
C TYR A 243 4.40 -7.35 -6.74
N HIS A 244 4.74 -8.18 -5.75
CA HIS A 244 4.44 -9.61 -5.82
C HIS A 244 2.96 -9.87 -5.51
N VAL A 245 2.42 -10.97 -6.05
CA VAL A 245 1.02 -11.37 -5.88
C VAL A 245 0.63 -11.61 -4.41
N GLU A 246 1.61 -11.84 -3.52
CA GLU A 246 1.44 -12.01 -2.06
C GLU A 246 1.63 -10.70 -1.26
N GLU A 247 1.84 -9.56 -1.91
CA GLU A 247 2.12 -8.26 -1.28
C GLU A 247 0.91 -7.34 -1.24
N GLU A 248 -0.31 -7.88 -1.31
CA GLU A 248 -1.54 -7.08 -1.39
C GLU A 248 -1.72 -6.16 -0.17
N ILE A 249 -1.23 -6.58 0.99
CA ILE A 249 -1.33 -5.82 2.23
C ILE A 249 -0.43 -4.59 2.20
N ALA A 250 0.84 -4.77 1.78
CA ALA A 250 1.78 -3.67 1.67
C ALA A 250 1.30 -2.63 0.64
N ALA A 251 0.80 -3.12 -0.49
CA ALA A 251 0.20 -2.29 -1.53
C ALA A 251 -1.02 -1.51 -1.00
N SER A 252 -1.92 -2.16 -0.25
CA SER A 252 -3.08 -1.49 0.34
C SER A 252 -2.71 -0.43 1.40
N ILE A 253 -1.69 -0.70 2.23
CA ILE A 253 -1.23 0.26 3.26
C ILE A 253 -0.68 1.52 2.58
N SER A 254 0.12 1.36 1.53
CA SER A 254 0.75 2.50 0.84
C SER A 254 -0.30 3.40 0.19
N LEU A 255 -1.22 2.82 -0.59
CA LEU A 255 -2.35 3.56 -1.16
C LEU A 255 -3.26 4.18 -0.09
N TYR A 256 -3.49 3.49 1.04
CA TYR A 256 -4.29 4.04 2.13
C TYR A 256 -3.66 5.28 2.73
N LEU A 257 -2.35 5.25 3.00
CA LEU A 257 -1.61 6.40 3.52
C LEU A 257 -1.60 7.56 2.52
N ASP A 258 -1.45 7.28 1.23
CA ASP A 258 -1.51 8.33 0.20
C ASP A 258 -2.86 9.04 0.18
N VAL A 259 -3.96 8.27 0.21
CA VAL A 259 -5.31 8.83 0.22
C VAL A 259 -5.59 9.62 1.50
N LEU A 260 -5.17 9.11 2.66
CA LEU A 260 -5.34 9.82 3.93
C LEU A 260 -4.54 11.12 3.98
N ASN A 261 -3.28 11.10 3.54
CA ASN A 261 -2.46 12.29 3.55
C ASN A 261 -2.94 13.32 2.50
N LEU A 262 -3.43 12.86 1.35
CA LEU A 262 -4.13 13.73 0.41
C LEU A 262 -5.36 14.35 1.08
N PHE A 263 -6.20 13.55 1.77
CA PHE A 263 -7.35 14.07 2.50
C PHE A 263 -6.97 15.15 3.52
N LEU A 264 -5.97 14.89 4.37
CA LEU A 264 -5.52 15.85 5.38
C LEU A 264 -4.94 17.12 4.76
N SER A 265 -4.24 17.01 3.64
CA SER A 265 -3.69 18.17 2.93
C SER A 265 -4.80 19.03 2.29
N ILE A 266 -5.80 18.43 1.64
CA ILE A 266 -6.96 19.15 1.11
C ILE A 266 -7.78 19.78 2.25
N LEU A 267 -7.99 19.06 3.35
CA LEU A 267 -8.68 19.57 4.53
C LEU A 267 -8.00 20.83 5.08
N ARG A 268 -6.67 20.80 5.18
CA ARG A 268 -5.86 21.95 5.59
C ARG A 268 -6.04 23.15 4.65
N ILE A 269 -6.00 22.93 3.33
CA ILE A 269 -6.19 24.01 2.33
C ILE A 269 -7.56 24.68 2.49
N LEU A 270 -8.63 23.88 2.58
CA LEU A 270 -10.00 24.42 2.71
C LEU A 270 -10.17 25.19 4.02
N ASN A 271 -9.66 24.65 5.12
CA ASN A 271 -9.71 25.32 6.42
C ASN A 271 -8.92 26.64 6.44
N ALA A 272 -7.72 26.67 5.86
CA ALA A 272 -6.92 27.89 5.74
C ALA A 272 -7.62 28.95 4.88
N THR A 273 -8.29 28.53 3.80
CA THR A 273 -9.05 29.43 2.92
C THR A 273 -10.25 30.05 3.65
N GLN A 274 -10.99 29.26 4.44
CA GLN A 274 -12.11 29.77 5.23
C GLN A 274 -11.67 30.78 6.29
N ASN A 275 -10.52 30.56 6.93
CA ASN A 275 -10.00 31.48 7.94
C ASN A 275 -9.48 32.82 7.38
N ASN A 276 -9.27 32.91 6.06
CA ASN A 276 -8.81 34.15 5.39
C ASN A 276 -9.96 35.02 4.87
N ASN A 277 -11.19 34.51 4.85
CA ASN A 277 -12.39 35.22 4.42
C ASN A 277 -13.17 35.74 5.62
#